data_AF-A0A6F8XRT4-F1
#
_entry.id   AF-A0A6F8XRT4-F1
#
_cell.length_a   1.000
_cell.length_b   1.000
_cell.length_c   1.000
_cell.angle_alpha   90.00
_cell.angle_beta   90.00
_cell.angle_gamma   90.00
#
_symmetry.space_group_name_H-M   'P 1'
#
loop_
_entity.id
_entity.type
_entity.pdbx_description
1 polymer ?
#
loop_
_entity_poly.entity_id
_entity_poly.type
_entity_poly.pdbx_seq_one_letter_code
_entity_poly.pdbx_strand_id
1 'polypeptide(L)'
;MAVRIDVEAFRESLPPAVAQAAERLREDGGLGELDPVDGGVRASSLTPDGVVRTWVGIVDGDFTGRCTCPDAGEDLCAHAAALVVAAVAEGIHLSADATPPTTRTAPSSRRRYGGSRPSNWPTWW
;
A
#
# COMPACT_ATOMS: atom_id res chain seq x y z
N MET A 1 -20.49 5.91 2.35
CA MET A 1 -20.96 4.64 2.98
C MET A 1 -19.76 3.74 3.19
N ALA A 2 -19.63 3.02 4.31
CA ALA A 2 -18.47 2.17 4.59
C ALA A 2 -18.69 0.74 4.07
N VAL A 3 -17.67 0.16 3.43
CA VAL A 3 -17.72 -1.21 2.90
C VAL A 3 -17.06 -2.18 3.88
N ARG A 4 -17.66 -3.36 4.05
CA ARG A 4 -17.07 -4.46 4.80
C ARG A 4 -16.33 -5.37 3.83
N ILE A 5 -15.05 -5.58 4.09
CA ILE A 5 -14.20 -6.46 3.30
C ILE A 5 -14.10 -7.79 4.05
N ASP A 6 -14.53 -8.86 3.40
CA ASP A 6 -14.21 -10.22 3.84
C ASP A 6 -12.76 -10.50 3.47
N VAL A 7 -11.88 -10.54 4.48
CA VAL A 7 -10.43 -10.65 4.25
C VAL A 7 -10.03 -12.02 3.73
N GLU A 8 -10.79 -13.07 4.08
CA GLU A 8 -10.51 -14.44 3.62
C GLU A 8 -10.90 -14.56 2.15
N ALA A 9 -12.11 -14.15 1.79
CA ALA A 9 -12.56 -14.13 0.39
C ALA A 9 -11.67 -13.20 -0.48
N PHE A 10 -11.23 -12.06 0.07
CA PHE A 10 -10.29 -11.18 -0.61
C PHE A 10 -8.96 -11.91 -0.89
N ARG A 11 -8.38 -12.59 0.10
CA ARG A 11 -7.13 -13.35 -0.08
C ARG A 11 -7.26 -14.48 -1.09
N GLU A 12 -8.39 -15.18 -1.10
CA GLU A 12 -8.68 -16.26 -2.05
C GLU A 12 -8.89 -15.76 -3.49
N SER A 13 -9.33 -14.50 -3.65
CA SER A 13 -9.49 -13.89 -4.98
C SER A 13 -8.16 -13.47 -5.63
N LEU A 14 -7.08 -13.36 -4.85
CA LEU A 14 -5.78 -12.93 -5.36
C LEU A 14 -5.05 -14.08 -6.05
N PRO A 15 -4.21 -13.79 -7.07
CA PRO A 15 -3.26 -14.76 -7.56
C PRO A 15 -2.38 -15.29 -6.40
N PRO A 16 -2.12 -16.60 -6.30
CA PRO A 16 -1.40 -17.18 -5.15
C PRO A 16 -0.03 -16.55 -4.87
N ALA A 17 0.68 -16.14 -5.92
CA ALA A 17 1.97 -15.45 -5.81
C ALA A 17 1.82 -14.06 -5.16
N VAL A 18 0.75 -13.32 -5.50
CA VAL A 18 0.44 -12.01 -4.91
C VAL A 18 0.05 -12.17 -3.45
N ALA A 19 -0.79 -13.15 -3.12
CA ALA A 19 -1.19 -13.44 -1.75
C ALA A 19 0.02 -13.78 -0.86
N GLN A 20 0.92 -14.66 -1.33
CA GLN A 20 2.15 -14.98 -0.60
C GLN A 20 3.08 -13.78 -0.44
N ALA A 21 3.26 -12.97 -1.49
CA ALA A 21 4.11 -11.79 -1.42
C ALA A 21 3.53 -10.72 -0.47
N ALA A 22 2.21 -10.56 -0.46
CA ALA A 22 1.52 -9.66 0.46
C ALA A 22 1.68 -10.08 1.92
N GLU A 23 1.59 -11.39 2.22
CA GLU A 23 1.78 -11.89 3.58
C GLU A 23 3.21 -11.65 4.07
N ARG A 24 4.22 -11.98 3.26
CA ARG A 24 5.63 -11.70 3.62
C ARG A 24 5.86 -10.23 3.91
N LEU A 25 5.31 -9.34 3.08
CA LEU A 25 5.44 -7.90 3.30
C LEU A 25 4.84 -7.45 4.65
N ARG A 26 3.77 -8.10 5.13
CA ARG A 26 3.16 -7.81 6.43
C ARG A 26 3.98 -8.38 7.58
N GLU A 27 4.44 -9.64 7.45
CA GLU A 27 5.25 -10.31 8.47
C GLU A 27 6.60 -9.61 8.69
N ASP A 28 7.21 -9.12 7.61
CA ASP A 28 8.48 -8.40 7.66
C ASP A 28 8.34 -6.96 8.21
N GLY A 29 7.12 -6.52 8.56
CA GLY A 29 6.84 -5.14 8.97
C GLY A 29 7.11 -4.14 7.83
N GLY A 30 7.00 -4.59 6.58
CA GLY A 30 7.34 -3.84 5.39
C GLY A 30 6.38 -2.68 5.09
N LEU A 31 5.22 -2.62 5.77
CA LEU A 31 4.29 -1.49 5.71
C LEU A 31 4.55 -0.52 6.87
N GLY A 32 4.71 0.75 6.53
CA GLY A 32 4.69 1.84 7.49
C GLY A 32 3.29 2.13 8.02
N GLU A 33 3.15 3.27 8.70
CA GLU A 33 1.90 3.72 9.30
C GLU A 33 0.75 3.77 8.28
N LEU A 34 -0.41 3.24 8.68
CA LEU A 34 -1.64 3.27 7.89
C LEU A 34 -2.33 4.62 8.07
N ASP A 35 -2.59 5.29 6.96
CA ASP A 35 -3.17 6.63 6.93
C ASP A 35 -4.48 6.63 6.12
N PRO A 36 -5.65 6.72 6.78
CA PRO A 36 -6.94 6.87 6.11
C PRO A 36 -7.00 8.18 5.34
N VAL A 37 -7.13 8.12 4.01
CA VAL A 37 -7.06 9.31 3.15
C VAL A 37 -7.99 9.16 1.94
N ASP A 38 -8.73 10.23 1.66
CA ASP A 38 -9.66 10.35 0.53
C ASP A 38 -10.68 9.20 0.43
N GLY A 39 -11.12 8.68 1.59
CA GLY A 39 -12.05 7.55 1.67
C GLY A 39 -11.39 6.18 1.44
N GLY A 40 -10.10 6.13 1.13
CA GLY A 40 -9.28 4.93 1.12
C GLY A 40 -8.29 4.89 2.28
N VAL A 41 -7.24 4.10 2.12
CA VAL A 41 -6.12 4.01 3.07
C VAL A 41 -4.81 4.01 2.28
N ARG A 42 -3.80 4.64 2.86
CA ARG A 42 -2.46 4.74 2.31
C ARG A 42 -1.44 4.19 3.28
N ALA A 43 -0.38 3.60 2.75
CA ALA A 43 0.85 3.33 3.49
C ALA A 43 2.07 3.49 2.58
N SER A 44 3.24 3.63 3.20
CA SER A 44 4.52 3.54 2.50
C SER A 44 5.22 2.26 2.89
N SER A 45 5.83 1.56 1.94
CA SER A 45 6.68 0.41 2.19
C SER A 45 8.12 0.67 1.76
N LEU A 46 9.07 0.11 2.51
CA LEU A 46 10.48 0.12 2.15
C LEU A 46 10.80 -1.14 1.36
N THR A 47 11.36 -0.94 0.17
CA THR A 47 11.84 -2.02 -0.70
C THR A 47 13.33 -1.82 -0.95
N PRO A 48 14.05 -2.86 -1.43
CA PRO A 48 15.44 -2.71 -1.84
C PRO A 48 15.67 -1.57 -2.85
N ASP A 49 14.67 -1.30 -3.69
CA ASP A 49 14.72 -0.29 -4.75
C ASP A 49 14.26 1.11 -4.29
N GLY A 50 13.81 1.24 -3.04
CA GLY A 50 13.39 2.51 -2.44
C GLY A 50 12.01 2.47 -1.79
N VAL A 51 11.43 3.65 -1.58
CA VAL A 51 10.12 3.78 -0.93
C VAL A 51 9.01 3.63 -1.96
N VAL A 52 8.15 2.64 -1.73
CA VAL A 52 6.92 2.42 -2.50
C VAL A 52 5.76 3.06 -1.74
N ARG A 53 4.94 3.83 -2.44
CA ARG A 53 3.71 4.41 -1.87
C ARG A 53 2.51 3.70 -2.45
N THR A 54 1.63 3.30 -1.56
CA THR A 54 0.47 2.49 -1.91
C THR A 54 -0.77 3.13 -1.31
N TRP A 55 -1.80 3.27 -2.13
CA TRP A 55 -3.15 3.63 -1.71
C TRP A 55 -4.14 2.58 -2.23
N VAL A 56 -5.12 2.23 -1.41
CA VAL A 56 -6.23 1.36 -1.79
C VAL A 56 -7.56 1.98 -1.37
N GLY A 57 -8.57 1.83 -2.20
CA GLY A 57 -9.91 2.35 -1.97
C GLY A 57 -10.93 1.75 -2.93
N ILE A 58 -12.21 2.05 -2.71
CA ILE A 58 -13.29 1.61 -3.59
C ILE A 58 -13.75 2.81 -4.41
N VAL A 59 -13.60 2.73 -5.73
CA VAL A 59 -13.87 3.81 -6.68
C VAL A 59 -14.93 3.30 -7.65
N ASP A 60 -16.04 4.03 -7.77
CA ASP A 60 -17.18 3.64 -8.63
C ASP A 60 -17.72 2.22 -8.38
N GLY A 61 -17.55 1.71 -7.14
CA GLY A 61 -17.96 0.36 -6.74
C GLY A 61 -16.89 -0.71 -6.94
N ASP A 62 -15.74 -0.38 -7.53
CA ASP A 62 -14.65 -1.30 -7.83
C ASP A 62 -13.46 -1.13 -6.88
N PHE A 63 -12.82 -2.25 -6.55
CA PHE A 63 -11.64 -2.25 -5.71
C PHE A 63 -10.42 -1.72 -6.48
N THR A 64 -9.91 -0.56 -6.08
CA THR A 64 -8.85 0.16 -6.80
C THR A 64 -7.58 0.25 -5.96
N GLY A 65 -6.46 -0.19 -6.55
CA GLY A 65 -5.12 -0.01 -6.00
C GLY A 65 -4.31 1.02 -6.81
N ARG A 66 -3.61 1.92 -6.12
CA ARG A 66 -2.60 2.80 -6.70
C ARG A 66 -1.28 2.54 -6.00
N CYS A 67 -0.29 2.05 -6.75
CA CYS A 67 1.02 1.74 -6.22
C CYS A 67 2.11 2.32 -7.12
N THR A 68 3.21 2.77 -6.52
CA THR A 68 4.39 3.26 -7.25
C THR A 68 5.41 2.16 -7.55
N CYS A 69 5.10 0.88 -7.28
CA CYS A 69 5.98 -0.23 -7.61
C CYS A 69 6.01 -0.49 -9.14
N PRO A 70 7.10 -1.06 -9.68
CA PRO A 70 7.21 -1.36 -11.11
C PRO A 70 6.16 -2.37 -11.59
N ASP A 71 5.70 -3.26 -10.70
CA ASP A 71 4.67 -4.27 -10.98
C ASP A 71 3.23 -3.73 -10.80
N ALA A 72 3.05 -2.41 -10.67
CA ALA A 72 1.72 -1.80 -10.61
C ALA A 72 1.07 -1.82 -12.00
N GLY A 73 0.38 -2.91 -12.32
CA GLY A 73 -0.39 -3.10 -13.54
C GLY A 73 -1.88 -2.88 -13.36
N GLU A 74 -2.69 -3.60 -14.15
CA GLU A 74 -4.16 -3.58 -14.03
C GLU A 74 -4.66 -4.37 -12.82
N ASP A 75 -3.86 -5.31 -12.31
CA ASP A 75 -4.15 -6.12 -11.13
C ASP A 75 -3.59 -5.51 -9.83
N LEU A 76 -4.18 -5.92 -8.70
CA LEU A 76 -3.66 -5.58 -7.38
C LEU A 76 -2.27 -6.21 -7.16
N CYS A 77 -1.27 -5.35 -6.97
CA CYS A 77 0.07 -5.80 -6.59
C CYS A 77 0.12 -6.23 -5.11
N ALA A 78 1.20 -6.93 -4.73
CA ALA A 78 1.40 -7.42 -3.37
C ALA A 78 1.34 -6.30 -2.31
N HIS A 79 1.84 -5.10 -2.62
CA HIS A 79 1.76 -3.94 -1.72
C HIS A 79 0.31 -3.50 -1.47
N ALA A 80 -0.50 -3.46 -2.53
CA ALA A 80 -1.90 -3.09 -2.42
C ALA A 80 -2.65 -4.14 -1.62
N ALA A 81 -2.49 -5.42 -1.95
CA ALA A 81 -3.09 -6.52 -1.20
C ALA A 81 -2.70 -6.51 0.29
N ALA A 82 -1.41 -6.34 0.60
CA ALA A 82 -0.93 -6.25 1.98
C ALA A 82 -1.57 -5.09 2.74
N LEU A 83 -1.72 -3.94 2.09
CA LEU A 83 -2.35 -2.76 2.66
C LEU A 83 -3.83 -2.99 2.98
N VAL A 84 -4.57 -3.71 2.13
CA VAL A 84 -5.98 -4.07 2.40
C VAL A 84 -6.08 -4.92 3.66
N VAL A 85 -5.29 -5.99 3.73
CA VAL A 85 -5.35 -6.91 4.86
C VAL A 85 -4.91 -6.21 6.16
N ALA A 86 -3.89 -5.34 6.09
CA ALA A 86 -3.46 -4.53 7.21
C ALA A 86 -4.56 -3.56 7.68
N ALA A 87 -5.21 -2.86 6.76
CA ALA A 87 -6.30 -1.93 7.07
C ALA A 87 -7.47 -2.64 7.77
N VAL A 88 -7.88 -3.81 7.27
CA VAL A 88 -8.94 -4.61 7.90
C VAL A 88 -8.53 -5.07 9.30
N ALA A 89 -7.28 -5.52 9.49
CA ALA A 89 -6.77 -5.94 10.78
C ALA A 89 -6.75 -4.80 11.82
N GLU A 90 -6.45 -3.56 11.38
CA GLU A 90 -6.49 -2.35 12.21
C GLU A 90 -7.90 -1.75 12.35
N GLY A 91 -8.93 -2.37 11.77
CA GLY A 91 -10.30 -1.88 11.83
C GLY A 91 -10.57 -0.61 11.00
N ILE A 92 -9.71 -0.31 10.02
CA ILE A 92 -9.87 0.83 9.11
C ILE A 92 -10.91 0.46 8.04
N HIS A 93 -11.94 1.30 7.93
CA HIS A 93 -13.03 1.10 6.98
C HIS A 93 -12.82 1.94 5.70
N LEU A 94 -12.95 1.30 4.53
CA LEU A 94 -12.93 1.99 3.25
C LEU A 94 -14.33 2.55 2.91
N SER A 95 -14.36 3.74 2.32
CA SER A 95 -15.56 4.34 1.74
C SER A 95 -15.84 3.74 0.37
N ALA A 96 -17.12 3.54 0.04
CA ALA A 96 -17.58 3.13 -1.29
C ALA A 96 -17.38 4.21 -2.38
N ASP A 97 -17.15 5.45 -1.94
CA ASP A 97 -16.99 6.64 -2.79
C ASP A 97 -15.57 7.22 -2.64
N ALA A 98 -14.57 6.35 -2.51
CA ALA A 98 -13.18 6.79 -2.32
C ALA A 98 -12.71 7.54 -3.58
N THR A 99 -11.94 8.60 -3.38
CA THR A 99 -11.33 9.35 -4.47
C THR A 99 -9.85 9.01 -4.51
N PRO A 100 -9.34 8.40 -5.60
CA PRO A 100 -7.92 8.07 -5.65
C PRO A 100 -7.11 9.36 -5.59
N PRO A 101 -6.06 9.41 -4.74
CA PRO A 101 -5.24 10.60 -4.64
C PRO A 101 -4.63 10.86 -6.02
N THR A 102 -4.81 12.08 -6.53
CA THR A 102 -4.21 12.46 -7.81
C THR A 102 -2.72 12.17 -7.71
N THR A 103 -2.18 11.35 -8.61
CA THR A 103 -0.76 11.13 -8.75
C THR A 103 -0.13 12.46 -9.13
N ARG A 104 0.18 13.29 -8.13
CA ARG A 104 1.20 14.31 -8.31
C ARG A 104 2.50 13.54 -8.37
N THR A 105 2.82 13.07 -9.57
CA THR A 105 4.17 12.68 -9.96
C THR A 105 5.07 13.81 -9.50
N ALA A 106 5.73 13.63 -8.36
CA ALA A 106 6.83 14.50 -8.03
C ALA A 106 7.81 14.33 -9.20
N PRO A 107 8.24 15.42 -9.87
CA PRO A 107 9.26 15.29 -10.91
C PRO A 107 10.40 14.50 -10.29
N SER A 108 10.84 13.43 -10.95
CA SER A 108 11.87 12.52 -10.48
C SER A 108 13.15 13.34 -10.24
N SER A 109 13.30 13.83 -9.02
CA SER A 109 14.53 14.51 -8.65
C SER A 109 15.56 13.41 -8.52
N ARG A 110 16.32 13.19 -9.61
CA ARG A 110 17.69 12.70 -9.52
C ARG A 110 18.45 13.67 -8.62
N ARG A 111 18.29 13.53 -7.30
CA ARG A 111 19.19 14.16 -6.33
C ARG A 111 20.26 13.14 -6.03
N ARG A 112 21.46 13.48 -6.48
CA ARG A 112 22.72 12.91 -6.02
C ARG A 112 22.66 12.74 -4.50
N TYR A 113 23.02 11.56 -4.02
CA TYR A 113 23.30 11.35 -2.59
C TYR A 113 24.29 12.41 -2.13
N GLY A 114 23.81 13.30 -1.27
CA GLY A 114 24.58 14.35 -0.64
C GLY A 114 24.02 14.60 0.74
N GLY A 115 24.59 13.90 1.73
CA GLY A 115 24.69 14.34 3.13
C GLY A 115 23.41 14.58 3.91
N SER A 116 23.04 13.60 4.75
CA SER A 116 22.74 13.74 6.19
C SER A 116 21.65 12.75 6.61
N ARG A 117 22.03 11.71 7.37
CA ARG A 117 21.10 10.76 7.99
C ARG A 117 20.41 11.44 9.18
N PRO A 118 19.09 11.35 9.35
CA PRO A 118 18.44 11.72 10.61
C PRO A 118 18.79 10.70 11.70
N SER A 119 19.25 11.21 12.84
CA SER A 119 19.99 10.50 13.90
C SER A 119 19.19 9.58 14.83
N ASN A 120 18.03 9.04 14.43
CA ASN A 120 17.21 8.26 15.37
C ASN A 120 16.42 7.09 14.75
N TRP A 121 17.11 6.17 14.08
CA TRP A 121 16.48 4.90 13.67
C TRP A 121 17.40 3.72 13.99
N PRO A 122 16.88 2.64 14.57
CA PRO A 122 17.68 1.50 15.01
C PRO A 122 18.27 0.79 13.79
N THR A 123 19.60 0.66 13.80
CA THR A 123 20.37 -0.11 12.82
C THR A 123 20.36 -1.59 13.20
N TRP A 124 19.73 -2.42 12.37
CA TRP A 124 19.91 -3.87 12.42
C TRP A 124 20.68 -4.29 11.16
N TRP A 125 21.80 -4.95 11.41
CA TRP A 125 22.69 -5.65 10.49
C TRP A 125 22.10 -6.98 9.98
#